data_AF-A0A0J7KMR7-F1
#
_entry.id   AF-A0A0J7KMR7-F1
#
_cell.length_a   1.000
_cell.length_b   1.000
_cell.length_c   1.000
_cell.angle_alpha   90.00
_cell.angle_beta   90.00
_cell.angle_gamma   90.00
#
_symmetry.space_group_name_H-M   'P 1'
#
loop_
_entity.id
_entity.type
_entity.pdbx_description
1 polymer ?
#
loop_
_entity_poly.entity_id
_entity_poly.type
_entity_poly.pdbx_seq_one_letter_code
_entity_poly.pdbx_strand_id
1 'polypeptide(L)'
;MQTAAEQEKIAWSFNPPSAPHFGGLWKSGVKAIKTHLKRVIGDQILTIEEFNTLLAQVEAVLNSRPLCPLSSDPNDLGVLSPGHFLTLEPLVSVPHVDLELVPINRLSRWQMVQHQYGICTNLFGNAGMRSIYTVCSSVQNGLIPLSRYKKGHSSC
;
A
#
# COMPACT_ATOMS: atom_id res chain seq x y z
N MET A 1 -17.44 27.44 -2.51
CA MET A 1 -17.40 26.20 -1.69
C MET A 1 -18.79 25.83 -1.19
N GLN A 2 -19.50 26.72 -0.48
CA GLN A 2 -20.87 26.44 0.01
C GLN A 2 -21.84 26.05 -1.11
N THR A 3 -21.85 26.80 -2.22
CA THR A 3 -22.70 26.51 -3.38
C THR A 3 -22.46 25.13 -4.02
N ALA A 4 -21.21 24.65 -4.05
CA ALA A 4 -20.90 23.31 -4.57
C ALA A 4 -21.26 22.20 -3.57
N ALA A 5 -21.00 22.42 -2.27
CA ALA A 5 -21.34 21.47 -1.22
C ALA A 5 -22.87 21.29 -1.08
N GLU A 6 -23.63 22.37 -1.23
CA GLU A 6 -25.10 22.33 -1.18
C GLU A 6 -25.71 21.55 -2.35
N GLN A 7 -25.17 21.71 -3.56
CA GLN A 7 -25.58 20.94 -4.73
C GLN A 7 -25.40 19.43 -4.53
N GLU A 8 -24.28 19.03 -3.93
CA GLU A 8 -23.93 17.64 -3.64
C GLU A 8 -24.49 17.14 -2.30
N LYS A 9 -25.29 17.95 -1.59
CA LYS A 9 -25.87 17.63 -0.26
C LYS A 9 -24.82 17.28 0.80
N ILE A 10 -23.64 17.89 0.71
CA ILE A 10 -22.53 17.70 1.65
C ILE A 10 -22.64 18.72 2.79
N ALA A 11 -22.80 18.24 4.02
CA ALA A 11 -22.74 19.09 5.21
C ALA A 11 -21.29 19.50 5.51
N TRP A 12 -20.95 20.76 5.22
CA TRP A 12 -19.63 21.30 5.50
C TRP A 12 -19.55 21.86 6.93
N SER A 13 -18.50 21.51 7.67
CA SER A 13 -18.22 22.06 9.00
C SER A 13 -16.74 22.40 9.15
N PHE A 14 -16.44 23.49 9.86
CA PHE A 14 -15.06 23.85 10.22
C PHE A 14 -14.69 23.29 11.58
N ASN A 15 -13.41 22.98 11.77
CA ASN A 15 -12.89 22.70 13.11
C ASN A 15 -13.08 23.94 13.99
N PRO A 16 -13.43 23.76 15.28
CA PRO A 16 -13.49 24.88 16.21
C PRO A 16 -12.17 25.66 16.22
N PRO A 17 -12.21 27.00 16.34
CA PRO A 17 -11.00 27.79 16.48
C PRO A 17 -10.20 27.29 17.70
N SER A 18 -8.87 27.27 17.57
CA SER A 18 -7.96 26.79 18.61
C SER A 18 -8.08 25.31 18.99
N ALA A 19 -8.73 24.47 18.16
CA ALA A 19 -8.82 23.03 18.36
C ALA A 19 -8.02 22.21 17.31
N PRO A 20 -6.69 22.39 17.20
CA PRO A 20 -5.88 21.78 16.14
C PRO A 20 -5.82 20.23 16.23
N HIS A 21 -6.21 19.65 17.36
CA HIS A 21 -6.26 18.21 17.59
C HIS A 21 -7.41 17.52 16.82
N PHE A 22 -8.49 18.24 16.48
CA PHE A 22 -9.58 17.71 15.64
C PHE A 22 -9.09 17.28 14.24
N GLY A 23 -7.94 17.80 13.80
CA GLY A 23 -7.32 17.41 12.54
C GLY A 23 -6.34 16.24 12.60
N GLY A 24 -6.24 15.53 13.74
CA GLY A 24 -5.21 14.52 13.96
C GLY A 24 -5.18 13.41 12.89
N LEU A 25 -6.35 12.93 12.46
CA LEU A 25 -6.46 11.83 11.51
C LEU A 25 -5.91 12.21 10.12
N TRP A 26 -6.40 13.30 9.52
CA TRP A 26 -5.92 13.74 8.21
C TRP A 26 -4.46 14.20 8.25
N LYS A 27 -4.01 14.82 9.36
CA LYS A 27 -2.58 15.15 9.55
C LYS A 27 -1.71 13.89 9.57
N SER A 28 -2.18 12.83 10.21
CA SER A 28 -1.49 11.54 10.25
C SER A 28 -1.46 10.88 8.87
N GLY A 29 -2.55 10.95 8.10
CA GLY A 29 -2.59 10.50 6.71
C GLY A 29 -1.59 11.24 5.82
N VAL A 30 -1.58 12.58 5.88
CA VAL A 30 -0.60 13.41 5.15
C VAL A 30 0.84 13.08 5.54
N LYS A 31 1.11 12.85 6.83
CA LYS A 31 2.43 12.42 7.31
C LYS A 31 2.82 11.06 6.74
N ALA A 32 1.89 10.10 6.70
CA ALA A 32 2.14 8.76 6.17
C ALA A 32 2.50 8.79 4.67
N ILE A 33 1.70 9.48 3.85
CA ILE A 33 1.96 9.65 2.41
C ILE A 33 3.33 10.28 2.19
N LYS A 34 3.63 11.41 2.84
CA LYS A 34 4.92 12.09 2.71
C LYS A 34 6.10 11.22 3.12
N THR A 35 5.91 10.41 4.16
CA THR A 35 6.96 9.50 4.66
C THR A 35 7.24 8.39 3.64
N HIS A 36 6.21 7.83 3.02
CA HIS A 36 6.37 6.81 1.99
C HIS A 36 7.04 7.38 0.76
N LEU A 37 6.51 8.47 0.20
CA LEU A 37 7.07 9.13 -0.98
C LEU A 37 8.55 9.46 -0.80
N LYS A 38 8.96 10.04 0.33
CA LYS A 38 10.37 10.35 0.60
C LYS A 38 11.27 9.12 0.59
N ARG A 39 10.79 7.99 1.10
CA ARG A 39 11.59 6.75 1.17
C ARG A 39 11.68 6.05 -0.18
N VAL A 40 10.63 6.09 -0.98
CA VAL A 40 10.58 5.35 -2.26
C VAL A 40 11.21 6.16 -3.39
N ILE A 41 11.03 7.49 -3.41
CA ILE A 41 11.61 8.35 -4.46
C ILE A 41 13.13 8.46 -4.30
N GLY A 42 13.61 8.62 -3.06
CA GLY A 42 15.02 8.89 -2.80
C GLY A 42 15.49 10.14 -3.54
N ASP A 43 16.58 10.01 -4.28
CA ASP A 43 17.20 11.10 -5.05
C ASP A 43 16.72 11.19 -6.52
N GLN A 44 15.71 10.40 -6.90
CA GLN A 44 15.23 10.37 -8.29
C GLN A 44 14.35 11.59 -8.62
N ILE A 45 14.52 12.13 -9.82
CA ILE A 45 13.68 13.19 -10.37
C ILE A 45 12.58 12.54 -11.21
N LEU A 46 11.34 12.65 -10.77
CA LEU A 46 10.18 12.09 -11.46
C LEU A 46 9.50 13.12 -12.35
N THR A 47 8.93 12.68 -13.49
CA THR A 47 7.93 13.50 -14.19
C THR A 47 6.59 13.48 -13.46
N ILE A 48 5.69 14.38 -13.84
CA ILE A 48 4.34 14.43 -13.28
C ILE A 48 3.58 13.11 -13.42
N GLU A 49 3.72 12.43 -14.57
CA GLU A 49 3.06 11.15 -14.83
C GLU A 49 3.60 10.03 -13.92
N GLU A 50 4.91 9.97 -13.73
CA GLU A 50 5.54 9.02 -12.82
C GLU A 50 5.17 9.30 -11.37
N PHE A 51 5.18 10.57 -10.97
CA PHE A 51 4.80 10.97 -9.62
C PHE A 51 3.33 10.61 -9.33
N ASN A 52 2.41 10.89 -10.25
CA ASN A 52 1.00 10.54 -10.11
C ASN A 52 0.80 9.03 -10.01
N THR A 53 1.51 8.26 -10.83
CA THR A 53 1.46 6.79 -10.79
C THR A 53 1.96 6.27 -9.45
N LEU A 54 3.12 6.76 -8.99
CA LEU A 54 3.69 6.37 -7.70
C LEU A 54 2.82 6.81 -6.53
N LEU A 55 2.18 7.97 -6.60
CA LEU A 55 1.27 8.47 -5.58
C LEU A 55 0.06 7.55 -5.44
N ALA A 56 -0.56 7.15 -6.56
CA ALA A 56 -1.69 6.20 -6.56
C ALA A 56 -1.27 4.82 -6.02
N GLN A 57 -0.06 4.37 -6.35
CA GLN A 57 0.51 3.14 -5.81
C GLN A 57 0.72 3.21 -4.30
N VAL A 58 1.28 4.32 -3.78
CA VAL A 58 1.45 4.56 -2.34
C VAL A 58 0.10 4.67 -1.62
N GLU A 59 -0.89 5.31 -2.22
CA GLU A 59 -2.26 5.36 -1.71
C GLU A 59 -2.85 3.96 -1.58
N ALA A 60 -2.72 3.13 -2.62
CA ALA A 60 -3.18 1.74 -2.58
C ALA A 60 -2.51 0.94 -1.45
N VAL A 61 -1.21 1.13 -1.22
CA VAL A 61 -0.50 0.51 -0.10
C VAL A 61 -1.04 0.99 1.24
N LEU A 62 -1.29 2.30 1.40
CA LEU A 62 -1.84 2.83 2.64
C LEU A 62 -3.25 2.31 2.93
N ASN A 63 -4.09 2.22 1.91
CA ASN A 63 -5.45 1.73 2.01
C ASN A 63 -5.53 0.21 2.13
N SER A 64 -4.49 -0.54 1.78
CA SER A 64 -4.47 -1.98 2.00
C SER A 64 -4.08 -2.37 3.42
N ARG A 65 -3.51 -1.47 4.25
CA ARG A 65 -3.00 -1.78 5.60
C ARG A 65 -4.07 -2.36 6.54
N PRO A 66 -3.73 -3.35 7.39
CA PRO A 66 -4.68 -3.91 8.36
C PRO A 66 -5.14 -2.85 9.36
N LEU A 67 -6.45 -2.78 9.62
CA LEU A 67 -7.00 -2.01 10.73
C LEU A 67 -6.89 -2.75 12.06
N CYS A 68 -6.89 -4.08 12.00
CA CYS A 68 -6.81 -4.97 13.15
C CYS A 68 -5.62 -5.94 12.99
N PRO A 69 -5.08 -6.47 14.09
CA PRO A 69 -4.15 -7.60 14.03
C PRO A 69 -4.75 -8.76 13.23
N LEU A 70 -3.89 -9.52 12.54
CA LEU A 70 -4.33 -10.73 11.86
C LEU A 70 -4.86 -11.75 12.88
N SER A 71 -5.94 -12.42 12.51
CA SER A 71 -6.47 -13.55 13.27
C SER A 71 -5.45 -14.68 13.34
N SER A 72 -5.46 -15.41 14.45
CA SER A 72 -4.67 -16.64 14.61
C SER A 72 -5.41 -17.89 14.12
N ASP A 73 -6.69 -17.76 13.76
CA ASP A 73 -7.48 -18.86 13.20
C ASP A 73 -7.05 -19.13 11.75
N PRO A 74 -6.57 -20.34 11.42
CA PRO A 74 -6.20 -20.68 10.05
C PRO A 74 -7.37 -20.65 9.05
N ASN A 75 -8.62 -20.63 9.53
CA ASN A 75 -9.81 -20.50 8.68
C ASN A 75 -10.19 -19.04 8.41
N ASP A 76 -9.61 -18.09 9.15
CA ASP A 76 -9.83 -16.66 8.93
C ASP A 76 -8.75 -16.11 7.99
N LEU A 77 -9.08 -16.12 6.71
CA LEU A 77 -8.17 -15.74 5.62
C LEU A 77 -8.20 -14.23 5.32
N GLY A 78 -9.05 -13.45 6.02
CA GLY A 78 -9.35 -12.07 5.69
C GLY A 78 -8.68 -11.07 6.64
N VAL A 79 -8.22 -9.94 6.10
CA VAL A 79 -7.80 -8.78 6.89
C VAL A 79 -8.70 -7.62 6.54
N LEU A 80 -9.34 -7.01 7.55
CA LEU A 80 -10.09 -5.77 7.35
C LEU A 80 -9.11 -4.59 7.19
N SER A 81 -9.25 -3.85 6.09
CA SER A 81 -8.42 -2.69 5.74
C SER A 81 -9.28 -1.50 5.33
N PRO A 82 -8.76 -0.25 5.33
CA PRO A 82 -9.50 0.90 4.81
C PRO A 82 -10.05 0.70 3.40
N GLY A 83 -9.31 0.01 2.52
CA GLY A 83 -9.71 -0.29 1.15
C GLY A 83 -11.04 -1.03 1.07
N HIS A 84 -11.32 -1.95 2.00
CA HIS A 84 -12.61 -2.65 2.05
C HIS A 84 -13.80 -1.71 2.24
N PHE A 85 -13.62 -0.56 2.92
CA PHE A 85 -14.70 0.43 3.06
C PHE A 85 -14.87 1.29 1.81
N LEU A 86 -13.82 1.43 0.99
CA LEU A 86 -13.84 2.25 -0.21
C LEU A 86 -14.41 1.49 -1.41
N THR A 87 -14.01 0.23 -1.59
CA THR A 87 -14.35 -0.59 -2.76
C THR A 87 -15.24 -1.78 -2.44
N LEU A 88 -15.51 -2.05 -1.16
CA LEU A 88 -16.23 -3.25 -0.67
C LEU A 88 -15.50 -4.58 -0.93
N GLU A 89 -14.24 -4.51 -1.38
CA GLU A 89 -13.38 -5.66 -1.68
C GLU A 89 -11.90 -5.33 -1.38
N PRO A 90 -11.02 -6.33 -1.24
CA PRO A 90 -9.59 -6.08 -1.10
C PRO A 90 -9.01 -5.37 -2.32
N LEU A 91 -8.08 -4.43 -2.09
CA LEU A 91 -7.32 -3.80 -3.18
C LEU A 91 -6.25 -4.78 -3.72
N VAL A 92 -6.47 -5.30 -4.93
CA VAL A 92 -5.58 -6.24 -5.61
C VAL A 92 -4.78 -5.52 -6.69
N SER A 93 -3.45 -5.72 -6.69
CA SER A 93 -2.58 -5.23 -7.77
C SER A 93 -2.25 -6.34 -8.75
N VAL A 94 -2.03 -6.00 -10.02
CA VAL A 94 -1.50 -6.94 -11.02
C VAL A 94 -0.09 -7.41 -10.58
N PRO A 95 0.23 -8.72 -10.70
CA PRO A 95 1.57 -9.21 -10.44
C PRO A 95 2.61 -8.46 -11.28
N HIS A 96 3.67 -7.96 -10.63
CA HIS A 96 4.78 -7.30 -11.30
C HIS A 96 6.09 -8.05 -11.02
N VAL A 97 7.06 -7.88 -11.92
CA VAL A 97 8.38 -8.47 -11.77
C VAL A 97 9.08 -7.84 -10.56
N ASP A 98 9.64 -8.66 -9.68
CA ASP A 98 10.48 -8.19 -8.59
C ASP A 98 11.78 -7.60 -9.16
N LEU A 99 11.95 -6.30 -8.96
CA LEU A 99 13.10 -5.54 -9.44
C LEU A 99 14.00 -5.08 -8.28
N GLU A 100 13.70 -5.42 -7.02
CA GLU A 100 14.34 -4.84 -5.83
C GLU A 100 15.87 -4.91 -5.87
N LEU A 101 16.41 -6.02 -6.39
CA LEU A 101 17.84 -6.30 -6.48
C LEU A 101 18.51 -5.70 -7.73
N VAL A 102 17.74 -5.12 -8.64
CA VAL A 102 18.26 -4.49 -9.85
C VAL A 102 18.64 -3.04 -9.52
N PRO A 103 19.90 -2.62 -9.77
CA PRO A 103 20.31 -1.25 -9.50
C PRO A 103 19.58 -0.29 -10.44
N ILE A 104 19.18 0.87 -9.91
CA ILE A 104 18.30 1.85 -10.56
C ILE A 104 18.84 2.28 -11.93
N ASN A 105 20.16 2.38 -12.08
CA ASN A 105 20.81 2.77 -13.33
C ASN A 105 20.61 1.78 -14.50
N ARG A 106 20.11 0.58 -14.23
CA ARG A 106 19.78 -0.44 -15.25
C ARG A 106 18.28 -0.55 -15.52
N LEU A 107 17.46 0.29 -14.89
CA LEU A 107 16.01 0.28 -15.04
C LEU A 107 15.56 1.28 -16.09
N SER A 108 14.59 0.89 -16.92
CA SER A 108 13.80 1.85 -17.67
C SER A 108 12.98 2.72 -16.71
N ARG A 109 12.45 3.85 -17.21
CA ARG A 109 11.63 4.77 -16.41
C ARG A 109 10.42 4.09 -15.77
N TRP A 110 9.71 3.26 -16.53
CA TRP A 110 8.59 2.49 -15.99
C TRP A 110 9.06 1.46 -14.94
N GLN A 111 10.17 0.76 -15.20
CA GLN A 111 10.73 -0.21 -14.27
C GLN A 111 11.21 0.44 -12.97
N MET A 112 11.73 1.67 -13.02
CA MET A 112 12.09 2.45 -11.86
C MET A 112 10.87 2.74 -10.99
N VAL A 113 9.75 3.17 -11.56
CA VAL A 113 8.50 3.39 -10.80
C VAL A 113 8.01 2.08 -10.15
N GLN A 114 8.08 0.96 -10.87
CA GLN A 114 7.72 -0.35 -10.29
C GLN A 114 8.68 -0.80 -9.17
N HIS A 115 9.97 -0.52 -9.32
CA HIS A 115 10.98 -0.76 -8.28
C HIS A 115 10.67 0.05 -7.01
N GLN A 116 10.34 1.33 -7.14
CA GLN A 116 9.93 2.19 -6.03
C GLN A 116 8.65 1.70 -5.36
N TYR A 117 7.68 1.22 -6.15
CA TYR A 117 6.47 0.58 -5.62
C TYR A 117 6.79 -0.68 -4.82
N GLY A 118 7.66 -1.56 -5.33
CA GLY A 118 8.13 -2.75 -4.61
C GLY A 118 8.81 -2.39 -3.28
N ILE A 119 9.65 -1.36 -3.25
CA ILE A 119 10.22 -0.86 -1.98
C ILE A 119 9.12 -0.43 -1.00
N CYS A 120 8.07 0.24 -1.49
CA CYS A 120 6.96 0.69 -0.66
C CYS A 120 6.19 -0.49 -0.03
N THR A 121 5.93 -1.57 -0.76
CA THR A 121 5.20 -2.72 -0.23
C THR A 121 6.00 -3.45 0.86
N ASN A 122 7.33 -3.54 0.72
CA ASN A 122 8.18 -4.28 1.67
C ASN A 122 8.50 -3.53 2.95
N LEU A 123 8.77 -2.23 2.86
CA LEU A 123 9.11 -1.42 4.04
C LEU A 123 7.95 -1.32 5.04
N PHE A 124 6.72 -1.62 4.60
CA PHE A 124 5.51 -1.35 5.37
C PHE A 124 4.51 -2.50 5.40
N GLY A 125 4.79 -3.61 4.69
CA GLY A 125 3.95 -4.82 4.60
C GLY A 125 4.39 -6.01 5.48
N ASN A 126 5.42 -5.89 6.32
CA ASN A 126 5.78 -6.94 7.29
C ASN A 126 4.73 -6.94 8.43
N ALA A 127 3.87 -7.95 8.62
CA ALA A 127 4.18 -9.38 8.66
C ALA A 127 3.07 -10.32 8.12
N GLY A 128 2.20 -9.87 7.20
CA GLY A 128 1.11 -10.74 6.71
C GLY A 128 0.59 -10.44 5.30
N MET A 129 1.03 -9.36 4.66
CA MET A 129 0.42 -8.89 3.41
C MET A 129 1.08 -9.37 2.13
N ARG A 130 2.20 -10.12 2.19
CA ARG A 130 2.66 -10.87 1.01
C ARG A 130 1.63 -11.93 0.56
N SER A 131 0.69 -12.34 1.43
CA SER A 131 -0.32 -13.36 1.10
C SER A 131 -1.51 -12.86 0.29
N ILE A 132 -1.85 -11.57 0.34
CA ILE A 132 -3.01 -11.02 -0.42
C ILE A 132 -2.63 -10.55 -1.83
N TYR A 133 -1.32 -10.41 -2.12
CA TYR A 133 -0.82 -10.06 -3.46
C TYR A 133 -0.26 -11.25 -4.24
N THR A 134 -0.37 -12.48 -3.72
CA THR A 134 0.06 -13.69 -4.43
C THR A 134 -1.04 -14.74 -4.42
N VAL A 135 -2.23 -14.36 -4.86
CA VAL A 135 -3.17 -15.33 -5.42
C VAL A 135 -2.95 -15.29 -6.93
N CYS A 136 -2.53 -16.41 -7.51
CA CYS A 136 -2.46 -16.64 -8.97
C CYS A 136 -1.20 -16.15 -9.74
N SER A 137 0.01 -16.54 -9.30
CA SER A 137 1.17 -16.61 -10.24
C SER A 137 2.13 -17.77 -9.98
N SER A 138 2.20 -18.32 -8.76
CA SER A 138 3.12 -19.41 -8.44
C SER A 138 2.58 -20.83 -8.69
N VAL A 139 1.28 -20.98 -9.00
CA VAL A 139 0.67 -22.29 -9.32
C VAL A 139 0.70 -22.58 -10.83
N GLN A 140 0.75 -21.57 -11.69
CA GLN A 140 0.71 -21.76 -13.15
C GLN A 140 2.08 -21.99 -13.80
N ASN A 141 3.19 -21.64 -13.13
CA ASN A 141 4.53 -21.72 -13.74
C ASN A 141 5.48 -22.77 -13.14
N GLY A 142 5.07 -23.59 -12.17
CA GLY A 142 5.82 -24.80 -11.75
C GLY A 142 7.27 -24.60 -11.27
N LEU A 143 7.71 -23.37 -10.98
CA LEU A 143 9.12 -23.03 -10.78
C LEU A 143 9.62 -23.12 -9.31
N ILE A 144 8.79 -23.55 -8.36
CA ILE A 144 9.20 -23.72 -6.96
C ILE A 144 8.69 -25.05 -6.40
N PRO A 145 9.57 -25.96 -5.95
CA PRO A 145 9.15 -27.15 -5.21
C PRO A 145 8.50 -26.77 -3.88
N LEU A 146 7.37 -27.42 -3.56
CA LEU A 146 6.60 -27.27 -2.30
C LEU A 146 7.42 -27.52 -1.00
N SER A 147 8.66 -27.98 -1.11
CA SER A 147 9.51 -28.33 0.03
C SER A 147 10.09 -27.13 0.80
N ARG A 148 10.04 -25.91 0.25
CA ARG A 148 10.54 -24.69 0.94
C ARG A 148 9.55 -24.04 1.92
N TYR A 149 8.30 -24.53 2.01
CA TYR A 149 7.27 -23.97 2.89
C TYR A 149 7.22 -24.57 4.31
N LYS A 150 8.07 -25.55 4.62
CA LYS A 150 8.24 -26.05 6.00
C LYS A 150 9.61 -25.66 6.54
N LYS A 151 9.74 -24.46 7.11
CA LYS A 151 10.66 -24.17 8.23
C LYS A 151 10.37 -22.78 8.79
N GLY A 152 9.59 -22.78 9.86
CA GLY A 152 9.25 -21.59 10.65
C GLY A 152 8.53 -21.94 11.94
N HIS A 153 8.87 -23.09 12.56
CA HIS A 153 8.58 -23.38 13.97
C HIS A 153 9.70 -24.29 14.48
N SER A 154 10.61 -23.73 15.27
CA SER A 154 11.46 -24.44 16.24
C SER A 154 11.87 -23.44 17.32
N SER A 155 11.30 -23.62 18.52
CA SER A 155 11.78 -23.24 19.86
C SER A 155 12.70 -22.01 20.04
N CYS A 156 12.22 -21.00 20.77
CA CYS A 156 12.54 -20.72 22.18
C CYS A 156 11.62 -19.61 22.70
#